data_AF-A0A402CWJ6-F1
#
_entry.id   AF-A0A402CWJ6-F1
#
_cell.length_a   1.000
_cell.length_b   1.000
_cell.length_c   1.000
_cell.angle_alpha   90.00
_cell.angle_beta   90.00
_cell.angle_gamma   90.00
#
_symmetry.space_group_name_H-M   'P 1'
#
loop_
_entity.id
_entity.type
_entity.pdbx_description
1 polymer ?
#
loop_
_entity_poly.entity_id
_entity_poly.type
_entity_poly.pdbx_seq_one_letter_code
_entity_poly.pdbx_strand_id
1 'polypeptide(L)'
;MSTRSAIVRKTGDSTFSGRFVHFDGYPSGVGRDLWRLYHGPFARNMERMLAAVIDGRQGPWLALDTHSGIGGHGIQDGSAPAVTERNAGEWGCCYVYQFDAAPDGGARMSVLLRSPQDDGSVPYPLLAEIALDGPEADWTELDGRDA
;
A
#
# COMPACT_ATOMS: atom_id res chain seq x y z
N MET A 1 -14.71 0.26 11.80
CA MET A 1 -14.80 1.00 10.53
C MET A 1 -13.68 0.52 9.64
N SER A 2 -13.88 0.42 8.32
CA SER A 2 -12.82 -0.01 7.41
C SER A 2 -11.97 1.19 6.99
N THR A 3 -10.69 1.19 7.35
CA THR A 3 -9.73 2.19 6.90
C THR A 3 -9.36 1.90 5.46
N ARG A 4 -9.52 2.89 4.58
CA ARG A 4 -9.22 2.76 3.15
C ARG A 4 -7.75 2.99 2.91
N SER A 5 -7.15 2.20 2.05
CA SER A 5 -5.76 2.39 1.64
C SER A 5 -5.56 2.12 0.15
N ALA A 6 -4.37 2.37 -0.34
CA ALA A 6 -3.97 2.00 -1.70
C ALA A 6 -2.58 1.36 -1.71
N ILE A 7 -2.40 0.42 -2.63
CA ILE A 7 -1.09 -0.18 -2.93
C ILE A 7 -0.69 0.27 -4.32
N VAL A 8 0.43 0.97 -4.41
CA VAL A 8 0.81 1.71 -5.62
C VAL A 8 2.27 1.54 -5.96
N ARG A 9 2.60 1.68 -7.24
CA ARG A 9 3.96 1.87 -7.71
C ARG A 9 4.24 3.34 -7.90
N LYS A 10 5.45 3.78 -7.58
CA LYS A 10 5.92 5.10 -8.01
C LYS A 10 6.08 5.12 -9.54
N THR A 11 5.52 6.13 -10.20
CA THR A 11 5.57 6.31 -11.66
C THR A 11 6.40 7.51 -12.10
N GLY A 12 6.83 8.34 -11.16
CA GLY A 12 7.64 9.54 -11.39
C GLY A 12 7.82 10.34 -10.10
N ASP A 13 8.31 11.56 -10.22
CA ASP A 13 8.43 12.45 -9.06
C ASP A 13 7.06 12.80 -8.52
N SER A 14 6.82 12.41 -7.26
CA SER A 14 5.54 12.59 -6.55
C SER A 14 4.33 11.92 -7.21
N THR A 15 4.49 11.11 -8.25
CA THR A 15 3.37 10.44 -8.91
C THR A 15 3.38 8.94 -8.67
N PHE A 16 2.20 8.37 -8.50
CA PHE A 16 2.00 6.93 -8.32
C PHE A 16 0.75 6.42 -9.03
N SER A 17 0.72 5.11 -9.26
CA SER A 17 -0.43 4.39 -9.80
C SER A 17 -0.57 3.00 -9.20
N GLY A 18 -1.80 2.59 -8.88
CA GLY A 18 -2.05 1.25 -8.34
C GLY A 18 -3.50 0.91 -8.06
N ARG A 19 -3.73 0.15 -6.98
CA ARG A 19 -5.04 -0.42 -6.64
C ARG A 19 -5.51 0.05 -5.28
N PHE A 20 -6.82 0.25 -5.20
CA PHE A 20 -7.53 0.57 -3.97
C PHE A 20 -7.69 -0.68 -3.11
N VAL A 21 -7.62 -0.50 -1.79
CA VAL A 21 -7.77 -1.55 -0.77
C VAL A 21 -8.76 -1.05 0.28
N HIS A 22 -9.91 -1.74 0.39
CA HIS A 22 -11.00 -1.34 1.28
C HIS A 22 -11.16 -2.24 2.50
N PHE A 23 -10.06 -2.62 3.13
CA PHE A 23 -10.07 -3.32 4.41
C PHE A 23 -8.94 -2.78 5.27
N ASP A 24 -9.22 -2.59 6.57
CA ASP A 24 -8.30 -2.29 7.68
C ASP A 24 -6.91 -1.77 7.26
N GLY A 25 -6.89 -0.65 6.55
CA GLY A 25 -5.73 -0.15 5.82
C GLY A 25 -4.56 0.36 6.66
N TYR A 26 -4.59 0.15 7.98
CA TYR A 26 -3.56 0.57 8.91
C TYR A 26 -2.21 -0.14 8.64
N PRO A 27 -1.08 0.50 8.96
CA PRO A 27 0.25 -0.10 8.86
C PRO A 27 0.38 -1.48 9.49
N SER A 28 -0.21 -1.72 10.68
CA SER A 28 -0.18 -3.03 11.35
C SER A 28 -0.99 -4.12 10.65
N GLY A 29 -1.95 -3.77 9.81
CA GLY A 29 -2.62 -4.69 8.90
C GLY A 29 -1.87 -4.79 7.59
N VAL A 30 -2.21 -3.90 6.66
CA VAL A 30 -1.76 -3.95 5.27
C VAL A 30 -0.24 -3.82 5.13
N GLY A 31 0.40 -2.90 5.87
CA GLY A 31 1.86 -2.73 5.80
C GLY A 31 2.63 -4.00 6.18
N ARG A 32 2.25 -4.61 7.30
CA ARG A 32 2.82 -5.87 7.77
C ARG A 32 2.62 -7.01 6.79
N ASP A 33 1.44 -7.13 6.18
CA ASP A 33 1.17 -8.23 5.26
C ASP A 33 1.87 -8.06 3.92
N LEU A 34 2.03 -6.81 3.45
CA LEU A 34 2.88 -6.53 2.29
C LEU A 34 4.34 -6.92 2.54
N TRP A 35 4.86 -6.64 3.74
CA TRP A 35 6.20 -7.08 4.13
C TRP A 35 6.31 -8.61 4.14
N ARG A 36 5.33 -9.31 4.74
CA ARG A 36 5.28 -10.78 4.75
C ARG A 36 5.16 -11.39 3.36
N LEU A 37 4.35 -10.79 2.48
CA LEU A 37 4.22 -11.20 1.08
C LEU A 37 5.55 -11.11 0.37
N TYR A 38 6.23 -9.97 0.52
CA TYR A 38 7.54 -9.74 -0.07
C TYR A 38 8.55 -10.80 0.38
N HIS A 39 8.64 -11.09 1.68
CA HIS A 39 9.64 -12.04 2.20
C HIS A 39 9.28 -13.51 2.04
N GLY A 40 7.99 -13.87 2.03
CA GLY A 40 7.54 -15.24 1.93
C GLY A 40 7.30 -15.66 0.47
N PRO A 41 6.05 -15.65 -0.02
CA PRO A 41 5.68 -16.19 -1.34
C PRO A 41 6.45 -15.60 -2.52
N PHE A 42 6.83 -14.32 -2.42
CA PHE A 42 7.56 -13.63 -3.49
C PHE A 42 9.07 -13.69 -3.34
N ALA A 43 9.60 -14.26 -2.25
CA ALA A 43 11.03 -14.48 -2.03
C ALA A 43 11.89 -13.25 -2.36
N ARG A 44 11.47 -12.09 -1.86
CA ARG A 44 12.09 -10.77 -2.06
C ARG A 44 12.06 -10.24 -3.50
N ASN A 45 11.16 -10.76 -4.33
CA ASN A 45 10.94 -10.28 -5.68
C ASN A 45 9.78 -9.27 -5.73
N MET A 46 10.13 -7.98 -5.57
CA MET A 46 9.15 -6.88 -5.57
C MET A 46 8.37 -6.78 -6.88
N GLU A 47 9.04 -6.97 -8.03
CA GLU A 47 8.37 -6.89 -9.34
C GLU A 47 7.26 -7.93 -9.46
N ARG A 48 7.55 -9.19 -9.10
CA ARG A 48 6.57 -10.28 -9.10
C ARG A 48 5.44 -10.04 -8.10
N MET A 49 5.76 -9.52 -6.92
CA MET A 49 4.75 -9.17 -5.91
C MET A 49 3.79 -8.11 -6.45
N LEU A 50 4.31 -7.01 -6.97
CA LEU A 50 3.48 -5.93 -7.48
C LEU A 50 2.71 -6.37 -8.74
N ALA A 51 3.29 -7.24 -9.58
CA ALA A 51 2.57 -7.81 -10.72
C ALA A 51 1.34 -8.61 -10.27
N ALA A 52 1.45 -9.36 -9.16
CA ALA A 52 0.32 -10.08 -8.61
C ALA A 52 -0.70 -9.15 -7.92
N VAL A 53 -0.23 -8.18 -7.15
CA VAL A 53 -1.05 -7.33 -6.28
C VAL A 53 -1.73 -6.19 -7.06
N ILE A 54 -1.03 -5.56 -8.01
CA ILE A 54 -1.52 -4.38 -8.74
C ILE A 54 -2.07 -4.78 -10.12
N ASP A 55 -1.33 -5.60 -10.86
CA ASP A 55 -1.66 -5.93 -12.26
C ASP A 55 -2.52 -7.20 -12.38
N GLY A 56 -2.57 -8.01 -11.32
CA GLY A 56 -3.34 -9.24 -11.27
C GLY A 56 -4.83 -9.00 -11.49
N ARG A 57 -5.46 -9.87 -12.29
CA ARG A 57 -6.91 -9.83 -12.59
C ARG A 57 -7.80 -9.86 -11.36
N GLN A 58 -7.33 -10.46 -10.27
CA GLN A 58 -8.07 -10.59 -9.01
C GLN A 58 -7.71 -9.47 -8.00
N GLY A 59 -6.78 -8.58 -8.35
CA GLY A 59 -6.36 -7.45 -7.53
C GLY A 59 -5.60 -7.83 -6.24
N PRO A 60 -5.38 -6.85 -5.35
CA PRO A 60 -4.60 -7.02 -4.12
C PRO A 60 -5.16 -8.07 -3.17
N TRP A 61 -6.46 -8.28 -3.22
CA TRP A 61 -7.17 -9.12 -2.25
C TRP A 61 -6.79 -10.59 -2.35
N LEU A 62 -6.71 -11.18 -3.56
CA LEU A 62 -6.29 -12.59 -3.63
C LEU A 62 -4.87 -12.78 -3.07
N ALA A 63 -3.96 -11.85 -3.39
CA ALA A 63 -2.61 -11.92 -2.85
C ALA A 63 -2.61 -11.82 -1.33
N LEU A 64 -3.37 -10.88 -0.76
CA LEU A 64 -3.47 -10.70 0.69
C LEU A 64 -4.28 -11.84 1.33
N ASP A 65 -5.54 -12.07 0.98
CA ASP A 65 -6.39 -13.12 1.56
C ASP A 65 -5.78 -14.53 1.48
N THR A 66 -5.22 -14.92 0.33
CA THR A 66 -4.64 -16.27 0.16
C THR A 66 -3.42 -16.51 1.05
N HIS A 67 -2.70 -15.45 1.45
CA HIS A 67 -1.42 -15.57 2.16
C HIS A 67 -1.41 -14.94 3.57
N SER A 68 -2.42 -14.11 3.91
CA SER A 68 -2.55 -13.41 5.19
C SER A 68 -3.87 -13.72 5.91
N GLY A 69 -4.83 -14.38 5.26
CA GLY A 69 -6.10 -14.79 5.88
C GLY A 69 -7.05 -13.63 6.22
N ILE A 70 -6.86 -12.46 5.59
CA ILE A 70 -7.72 -11.30 5.80
C ILE A 70 -8.95 -11.37 4.89
N GLY A 71 -10.02 -11.94 5.44
CA GLY A 71 -11.36 -11.86 4.85
C GLY A 71 -11.81 -10.42 4.72
N GLY A 72 -11.86 -9.90 3.49
CA GLY A 72 -12.16 -8.49 3.19
C GLY A 72 -13.41 -8.36 2.32
N HIS A 73 -14.34 -7.49 2.73
CA HIS A 73 -15.50 -7.10 1.94
C HIS A 73 -15.16 -5.94 0.98
N GLY A 74 -15.24 -6.19 -0.33
CA GLY A 74 -15.39 -5.14 -1.36
C GLY A 74 -14.21 -4.98 -2.31
N ILE A 75 -14.39 -5.48 -3.55
CA ILE A 75 -13.63 -5.06 -4.74
C ILE A 75 -14.63 -4.44 -5.72
N GLN A 76 -14.22 -3.32 -6.34
CA GLN A 76 -14.68 -3.00 -7.69
C GLN A 76 -13.78 -3.77 -8.64
N ASP A 77 -14.39 -4.62 -9.47
CA ASP A 77 -13.84 -5.49 -10.53
C ASP A 77 -12.56 -4.93 -11.21
N GLY A 78 -11.76 -5.77 -11.87
CA GLY A 78 -10.51 -5.39 -12.54
C GLY A 78 -10.63 -4.22 -13.55
N SER A 79 -11.85 -3.80 -13.85
CA SER A 79 -12.29 -2.59 -14.57
C SER A 79 -12.22 -1.27 -13.76
N ALA A 80 -11.97 -1.31 -12.45
CA ALA A 80 -11.84 -0.11 -11.63
C ALA A 80 -10.63 0.73 -12.07
N PRO A 81 -10.79 2.07 -12.18
CA PRO A 81 -9.69 2.95 -12.53
C PRO A 81 -8.53 2.79 -11.54
N ALA A 82 -7.30 3.05 -12.00
CA ALA A 82 -6.15 3.02 -11.11
C ALA A 82 -6.26 4.11 -10.04
N VAL A 83 -5.83 3.79 -8.82
CA VAL A 83 -5.59 4.82 -7.81
C VAL A 83 -4.34 5.60 -8.22
N THR A 84 -4.45 6.91 -8.22
CA THR A 84 -3.40 7.88 -8.50
C THR A 84 -3.34 8.90 -7.37
N GLU A 85 -2.28 9.69 -7.32
CA GLU A 85 -2.15 10.78 -6.35
C GLU A 85 -3.38 11.70 -6.34
N ARG A 86 -3.89 12.03 -7.53
CA ARG A 86 -5.05 12.91 -7.72
C ARG A 86 -6.34 12.36 -7.11
N ASN A 87 -6.62 11.07 -7.29
CA ASN A 87 -7.93 10.50 -6.91
C ASN A 87 -7.89 9.72 -5.58
N ALA A 88 -6.70 9.41 -5.03
CA ALA A 88 -6.59 8.69 -3.77
C ALA A 88 -7.30 9.43 -2.62
N GLY A 89 -7.16 10.77 -2.57
CA GLY A 89 -7.81 11.61 -1.57
C GLY A 89 -9.32 11.64 -1.71
N GLU A 90 -9.83 11.76 -2.95
CA GLU A 90 -11.26 11.70 -3.26
C GLU A 90 -11.88 10.36 -2.90
N TRP A 91 -11.11 9.28 -3.01
CA TRP A 91 -11.54 7.93 -2.63
C TRP A 91 -11.39 7.66 -1.13
N GLY A 92 -10.90 8.65 -0.38
CA GLY A 92 -10.75 8.62 1.07
C GLY A 92 -9.67 7.64 1.53
N CYS A 93 -8.63 7.38 0.73
CA CYS A 93 -7.49 6.60 1.17
C CYS A 93 -6.80 7.30 2.34
N CYS A 94 -6.80 6.68 3.51
CA CYS A 94 -6.07 7.16 4.68
C CYS A 94 -4.58 6.86 4.55
N TYR A 95 -4.24 5.72 3.93
CA TYR A 95 -2.85 5.29 3.73
C TYR A 95 -2.57 4.96 2.28
N VAL A 96 -1.36 5.26 1.82
CA VAL A 96 -0.84 4.83 0.53
C VAL A 96 0.48 4.11 0.75
N TYR A 97 0.53 2.85 0.35
CA TYR A 97 1.72 2.01 0.35
C TYR A 97 2.37 2.09 -1.03
N GLN A 98 3.36 2.97 -1.15
CA GLN A 98 4.07 3.22 -2.40
C GLN A 98 5.36 2.40 -2.46
N PHE A 99 5.53 1.64 -3.54
CA PHE A 99 6.73 0.86 -3.79
C PHE A 99 7.62 1.50 -4.85
N ASP A 100 8.93 1.51 -4.59
CA ASP A 100 9.95 1.90 -5.55
C ASP A 100 11.28 1.16 -5.31
N ALA A 101 12.16 1.21 -6.33
CA ALA A 101 13.53 0.74 -6.18
C ALA A 101 14.32 1.75 -5.36
N ALA A 102 15.03 1.27 -4.34
CA ALA A 102 15.96 2.08 -3.58
C ALA A 102 17.19 2.44 -4.43
N PRO A 103 17.89 3.56 -4.15
CA PRO A 103 19.05 4.00 -4.93
C PRO A 103 20.21 3.01 -4.97
N ASP A 104 20.29 2.12 -3.97
CA ASP A 104 21.27 1.05 -3.85
C ASP A 104 20.85 -0.26 -4.55
N GLY A 105 19.68 -0.27 -5.21
CA GLY A 105 19.11 -1.43 -5.88
C GLY A 105 18.23 -2.31 -4.97
N GLY A 106 18.02 -1.94 -3.71
CA GLY A 106 17.10 -2.63 -2.80
C GLY A 106 15.63 -2.34 -3.09
N ALA A 107 14.72 -3.05 -2.43
CA ALA A 107 13.29 -2.75 -2.49
C ALA A 107 12.85 -1.83 -1.34
N ARG A 108 12.04 -0.80 -1.64
CA ARG A 108 11.55 0.15 -0.65
C ARG A 108 10.03 0.28 -0.71
N MET A 109 9.44 0.45 0.47
CA MET A 109 8.04 0.83 0.65
C MET A 109 7.97 2.13 1.44
N SER A 110 7.36 3.16 0.85
CA SER A 110 6.97 4.39 1.54
C SER A 110 5.52 4.26 2.00
N VAL A 111 5.27 4.48 3.29
CA VAL A 111 3.92 4.62 3.85
C VAL A 111 3.60 6.11 3.87
N LEU A 112 2.59 6.52 3.12
CA LEU A 112 2.10 7.89 3.08
C LEU A 112 0.75 7.94 3.80
N LEU A 113 0.50 9.04 4.52
CA LEU A 113 -0.71 9.27 5.30
C LEU A 113 -1.51 10.42 4.69
N ARG A 114 -2.83 10.32 4.66
CA ARG A 114 -3.71 11.45 4.33
C ARG A 114 -3.87 12.33 5.56
N SER A 115 -3.70 13.64 5.40
CA SER A 115 -3.99 14.58 6.49
C SER A 115 -5.43 14.42 6.97
N PRO A 116 -5.69 14.44 8.29
CA PRO A 116 -7.04 14.46 8.84
C PRO A 116 -7.81 15.75 8.53
N GLN A 117 -7.13 16.80 8.04
CA GLN A 117 -7.81 17.96 7.46
C GLN A 117 -8.39 17.53 6.12
N ASP A 118 -9.69 17.25 6.11
CA ASP A 118 -10.48 16.74 4.98
C ASP A 118 -10.70 17.80 3.87
N ASP A 119 -9.65 18.57 3.55
CA ASP A 119 -9.68 19.67 2.57
C ASP A 119 -9.36 19.20 1.13
N GLY A 120 -9.12 17.91 0.95
CA GLY A 120 -8.69 17.34 -0.33
C GLY A 120 -7.24 17.67 -0.69
N SER A 121 -6.42 18.14 0.25
CA SER A 121 -5.04 18.50 -0.01
C SER A 121 -4.17 17.27 -0.25
N VAL A 122 -3.75 17.14 -1.50
CA VAL A 122 -2.41 16.68 -1.84
C VAL A 122 -1.41 17.76 -1.42
N PRO A 123 -0.21 17.40 -0.93
CA PRO A 123 0.39 16.06 -0.98
C PRO A 123 0.10 15.20 0.25
N TYR A 124 0.11 13.87 0.06
CA TYR A 124 0.14 12.90 1.16
C TYR A 124 1.48 13.00 1.91
N PRO A 125 1.52 13.43 3.19
CA PRO A 125 2.76 13.41 3.96
C PRO A 125 3.34 12.00 4.08
N LEU A 126 4.66 11.92 4.04
CA LEU A 126 5.42 10.70 4.32
C LEU A 126 5.32 10.37 5.81
N LEU A 127 4.79 9.19 6.13
CA LEU A 127 4.73 8.67 7.48
C LEU A 127 6.00 7.87 7.83
N ALA A 128 6.43 7.01 6.90
CA ALA A 128 7.61 6.17 7.07
C ALA A 128 8.21 5.71 5.74
N GLU A 129 9.53 5.54 5.71
CA GLU A 129 10.22 4.77 4.67
C GLU A 129 10.70 3.45 5.27
N ILE A 130 10.40 2.36 4.56
CA ILE A 130 10.69 1.00 5.00
C ILE A 130 11.56 0.35 3.93
N ALA A 131 12.80 0.05 4.29
CA ALA A 131 13.67 -0.79 3.48
C ALA A 131 13.17 -2.23 3.60
N LEU A 132 12.60 -2.77 2.52
CA LEU A 132 12.03 -4.12 2.53
C LEU A 132 13.10 -5.19 2.68
N ASP A 133 14.35 -4.93 2.27
CA ASP A 133 15.47 -5.85 2.52
C ASP A 133 16.06 -5.73 3.93
N GLY A 134 15.59 -4.77 4.72
CA GLY A 134 16.00 -4.52 6.09
C GLY A 134 15.22 -5.33 7.14
N PRO A 135 15.39 -5.00 8.44
CA PRO A 135 14.56 -5.57 9.49
C PRO A 135 13.09 -5.18 9.32
N GLU A 136 12.19 -6.03 9.83
CA GLU A 136 10.76 -5.70 9.88
C GLU A 136 10.53 -4.43 10.70
N ALA A 137 9.66 -3.54 10.21
CA ALA A 137 9.29 -2.32 10.91
C ALA A 137 8.39 -2.61 12.12
N ASP A 138 8.38 -1.72 13.11
CA ASP A 138 7.37 -1.74 14.17
C ASP A 138 6.05 -1.18 13.63
N TRP A 139 5.21 -2.06 13.11
CA TRP A 139 3.95 -1.66 12.50
C TRP A 139 2.94 -1.08 13.49
N THR A 140 3.02 -1.49 14.77
CA THR A 140 2.11 -0.97 15.81
C THR A 140 2.50 0.46 16.18
N GLU A 141 3.79 0.79 16.17
CA GLU A 141 4.23 2.18 16.31
C GLU A 141 3.69 3.07 15.18
N LEU A 142 3.66 2.55 13.95
CA LEU A 142 3.18 3.32 12.78
C LEU A 142 1.67 3.59 12.81
N ASP A 143 0.85 2.73 13.41
CA ASP A 143 -0.58 2.99 13.62
C ASP A 143 -0.83 4.18 14.57
N GLY A 144 0.04 4.36 15.58
CA GLY A 144 -0.14 5.37 16.62
C GLY A 144 0.30 6.78 16.24
N ARG A 145 0.83 6.97 15.03
CA ARG A 145 1.39 8.25 14.56
C ARG A 145 0.36 9.16 13.86
N ASP A 146 -0.93 8.84 13.95
CA ASP A 146 -2.06 9.65 13.44
C ASP A 146 -2.31 10.97 14.23
N ALA A 147 -1.37 11.42 15.07
CA ALA A 147 -1.54 12.53 16.03
C ALA A 147 -1.08 13.90 15.53
#